data_AF-A0A6P7HCH9-F1
#
_entry.id   AF-A0A6P7HCH9-F1
#
_cell.length_a   1.000
_cell.length_b   1.000
_cell.length_c   1.000
_cell.angle_alpha   90.00
_cell.angle_beta   90.00
_cell.angle_gamma   90.00
#
_symmetry.space_group_name_H-M   'P 1'
#
loop_
_entity.id
_entity.type
_entity.pdbx_description
1 polymer ?
#
loop_
_entity_poly.entity_id
_entity_poly.type
_entity_poly.pdbx_seq_one_letter_code
_entity_poly.pdbx_strand_id
1 'polypeptide(L)'
;MFYFENLFVSFLLSVVILTTQTCSSKEQKHMSSKERIQLREEARDMFYHAYNAYMYNAYPADELMPLSCAGRYRGISPNRGDIDDSLG
;
A
#
# COMPACT_ATOMS: atom_id res chain seq x y z
N MET A 1 -44.76 -2.81 -37.23
CA MET A 1 -44.38 -3.89 -36.30
C MET A 1 -42.94 -4.35 -36.53
N PHE A 2 -42.55 -4.74 -37.75
CA PHE A 2 -41.17 -5.17 -38.07
C PHE A 2 -40.05 -4.17 -37.75
N TYR A 3 -40.26 -2.86 -37.96
CA TYR A 3 -39.24 -1.85 -37.66
C TYR A 3 -38.97 -1.66 -36.16
N PHE A 4 -39.95 -1.96 -35.29
CA PHE A 4 -39.81 -1.81 -33.85
C PHE A 4 -38.96 -2.94 -33.25
N GLU A 5 -39.18 -4.16 -33.72
CA GLU A 5 -38.36 -5.34 -33.36
C GLU A 5 -36.89 -5.16 -33.81
N ASN A 6 -36.66 -4.67 -35.03
CA ASN A 6 -35.31 -4.40 -35.52
C ASN A 6 -34.59 -3.29 -34.72
N LEU A 7 -35.32 -2.26 -34.29
CA LEU A 7 -34.77 -1.18 -33.45
C LEU A 7 -34.41 -1.70 -32.05
N PHE A 8 -35.25 -2.55 -31.48
CA PHE A 8 -35.02 -3.18 -30.18
C PHE A 8 -33.83 -4.13 -30.21
N VAL A 9 -33.70 -4.96 -31.25
CA VAL A 9 -32.55 -5.86 -31.44
C VAL A 9 -31.24 -5.08 -31.61
N SER A 10 -31.26 -3.99 -32.38
CA SER A 10 -30.11 -3.10 -32.54
C SER A 10 -29.68 -2.44 -31.23
N PHE A 11 -30.65 -2.01 -30.41
CA PHE A 11 -30.39 -1.46 -29.08
C PHE A 11 -29.80 -2.49 -28.12
N LEU A 12 -30.30 -3.73 -28.10
CA LEU A 12 -29.73 -4.79 -27.28
C LEU A 12 -28.30 -5.15 -27.73
N LEU A 13 -28.04 -5.18 -29.04
CA LEU A 13 -26.69 -5.41 -29.57
C LEU A 13 -25.70 -4.32 -29.15
N SER A 14 -26.11 -3.05 -29.16
CA SER A 14 -25.22 -1.94 -28.76
C SER A 14 -24.93 -1.94 -27.26
N VAL A 15 -25.89 -2.29 -26.41
CA VAL A 15 -25.70 -2.46 -24.96
C VAL A 15 -24.75 -3.63 -24.65
N VAL A 16 -24.87 -4.76 -25.38
CA VAL A 16 -23.95 -5.89 -25.25
C VAL A 16 -22.53 -5.51 -25.68
N ILE A 17 -22.37 -4.79 -26.79
CA ILE A 17 -21.04 -4.32 -27.26
C ILE A 17 -20.43 -3.34 -26.24
N LEU A 18 -21.20 -2.41 -25.69
CA LEU A 18 -20.72 -1.42 -24.72
C LEU A 18 -20.32 -2.06 -23.38
N THR A 19 -21.03 -3.10 -22.94
CA THR A 19 -20.70 -3.86 -21.71
C THR A 19 -19.49 -4.78 -21.89
N THR A 20 -19.20 -5.25 -23.11
CA THR A 20 -17.96 -6.02 -23.36
C THR A 20 -16.69 -5.16 -23.34
N GLN A 21 -16.80 -3.85 -23.61
CA GLN A 21 -15.65 -2.93 -23.62
C GLN A 21 -15.17 -2.53 -22.21
N THR A 22 -15.99 -2.70 -21.16
CA THR A 22 -15.56 -2.40 -19.78
C THR A 22 -14.69 -3.50 -19.16
N CYS A 23 -14.51 -4.65 -19.83
CA CYS A 23 -13.62 -5.73 -19.41
C CYS A 23 -12.26 -5.70 -20.14
N SER A 24 -11.83 -4.52 -20.62
CA SER A 24 -10.46 -4.34 -21.08
C SER A 24 -9.52 -4.58 -19.89
N SER A 25 -8.84 -5.72 -19.90
CA SER A 25 -7.75 -6.06 -19.01
C SER A 25 -6.76 -4.91 -18.99
N LYS A 26 -6.69 -4.15 -17.89
CA LYS A 26 -5.59 -3.22 -17.65
C LYS A 26 -4.30 -4.02 -17.88
N GLU A 27 -3.44 -3.57 -18.80
CA GLU A 27 -2.13 -4.18 -18.97
C GLU A 27 -1.47 -4.30 -17.58
N GLN A 28 -1.22 -5.53 -17.14
CA GLN A 28 -0.47 -5.77 -15.92
C GLN A 28 0.96 -5.31 -16.18
N LYS A 29 1.28 -4.11 -15.73
CA LYS A 29 2.64 -3.58 -15.79
C LYS A 29 3.47 -4.34 -14.74
N HIS A 30 4.24 -5.32 -15.18
CA HIS A 30 5.17 -6.04 -14.31
C HIS A 30 6.32 -5.11 -13.89
N MET A 31 6.68 -5.12 -12.61
CA MET A 31 7.89 -4.43 -12.13
C MET A 31 9.11 -4.95 -12.87
N SER A 32 9.96 -4.03 -13.33
CA SER A 32 11.23 -4.42 -13.94
C SER A 32 12.20 -4.98 -12.89
N SER A 33 13.15 -5.82 -13.31
CA SER A 33 14.20 -6.31 -12.41
C SER A 33 15.00 -5.16 -11.78
N LYS A 34 15.28 -4.11 -12.58
CA LYS A 34 15.98 -2.91 -12.13
C LYS A 34 15.21 -2.17 -11.04
N GLU A 35 13.92 -1.95 -11.26
CA GLU A 35 13.03 -1.29 -10.28
C GLU A 35 12.93 -2.08 -8.98
N ARG A 36 12.78 -3.41 -9.08
CA ARG A 36 12.76 -4.29 -7.90
C ARG A 36 14.05 -4.20 -7.08
N ILE A 37 15.21 -4.13 -7.74
CA ILE A 37 16.50 -3.96 -7.06
C ILE A 37 16.57 -2.58 -6.42
N GLN A 38 16.17 -1.52 -7.13
CA GLN A 38 16.18 -0.16 -6.58
C GLN A 38 15.32 -0.04 -5.31
N LEU A 39 14.08 -0.55 -5.34
CA LEU A 39 13.18 -0.55 -4.19
C LEU A 39 13.72 -1.38 -3.02
N ARG A 40 14.43 -2.48 -3.31
CA ARG A 40 15.10 -3.29 -2.28
C ARG A 40 16.21 -2.51 -1.58
N GLU A 41 17.04 -1.81 -2.34
CA GLU A 41 18.14 -1.02 -1.78
C GLU A 41 17.59 0.16 -0.98
N GLU A 42 16.53 0.83 -1.47
CA GLU A 42 15.83 1.89 -0.74
C GLU A 42 15.26 1.40 0.60
N ALA A 43 14.61 0.23 0.61
CA ALA A 43 14.10 -0.37 1.85
C ALA A 43 15.22 -0.73 2.84
N ARG A 44 16.36 -1.23 2.35
CA ARG A 44 17.54 -1.50 3.18
C ARG A 44 18.07 -0.22 3.81
N ASP A 45 18.15 0.86 3.04
CA ASP A 45 18.67 2.13 3.52
C ASP A 45 17.74 2.75 4.57
N MET A 46 16.41 2.64 4.39
CA MET A 46 15.42 3.00 5.41
C MET A 46 15.56 2.19 6.71
N PHE A 47 15.86 0.89 6.61
CA PHE A 47 16.09 0.05 7.79
C PHE A 47 17.29 0.55 8.59
N TYR A 48 18.43 0.79 7.94
CA TYR A 48 19.62 1.29 8.63
C TYR A 48 19.45 2.70 9.17
N HIS A 49 18.67 3.55 8.49
CA HIS A 49 18.31 4.85 9.03
C HIS A 49 17.59 4.74 10.38
N ALA A 50 16.54 3.92 10.46
CA ALA A 50 15.79 3.70 11.71
C ALA A 50 16.63 2.99 12.78
N TYR A 51 17.39 1.95 12.40
CA TYR A 51 18.25 1.19 13.31
C TYR A 51 19.33 2.08 13.94
N ASN A 52 20.06 2.85 13.14
CA ASN A 52 21.10 3.74 13.65
C ASN A 52 20.52 4.84 14.54
N ALA A 53 19.35 5.39 14.17
CA ALA A 53 18.65 6.36 15.00
C ALA A 53 18.25 5.77 16.37
N TYR A 54 17.79 4.52 16.41
CA TYR A 54 17.51 3.82 17.66
C TYR A 54 18.77 3.63 18.50
N MET A 55 19.84 3.12 17.89
CA MET A 55 21.11 2.88 18.58
C MET A 55 21.70 4.16 19.18
N TYR A 56 21.55 5.31 18.49
CA TYR A 56 22.07 6.58 18.96
C TYR A 56 21.18 7.27 20.00
N ASN A 57 19.85 7.22 19.85
CA ASN A 57 18.92 8.04 20.64
C ASN A 57 18.11 7.27 21.69
N ALA A 58 17.91 5.97 21.51
CA ALA A 58 16.95 5.20 22.30
C ALA A 58 17.55 4.00 23.03
N TYR A 59 18.70 3.45 22.60
CA TYR A 59 19.33 2.34 23.32
C TYR A 59 19.61 2.72 24.80
N PRO A 60 19.20 1.91 25.81
CA PRO A 60 18.66 0.54 25.75
C PRO A 60 17.13 0.43 25.92
N ALA A 61 16.37 1.49 25.65
CA ALA A 61 14.92 1.51 25.77
C ALA A 61 14.22 0.57 24.77
N ASP A 62 12.96 0.25 25.02
CA ASP A 62 12.19 -0.70 24.20
C ASP A 62 11.95 -0.17 22.77
N GLU A 63 11.65 1.12 22.64
CA GLU A 63 11.32 1.74 21.35
C GLU A 63 11.94 3.13 21.19
N LEU A 64 12.18 3.55 19.95
CA LEU A 64 12.51 4.94 19.60
C LEU A 64 11.21 5.73 19.32
N MET A 65 11.08 6.92 19.91
CA MET A 65 10.10 7.93 19.52
C MET A 65 10.73 8.85 18.47
N PRO A 66 10.37 8.75 17.17
CA PRO A 66 11.11 9.38 16.08
C PRO A 66 11.00 10.91 16.06
N LEU A 67 9.89 11.49 16.55
CA LEU A 67 9.69 12.95 16.55
C LEU A 67 10.45 13.64 17.69
N SER A 68 10.54 13.00 18.84
CA SER A 68 11.24 13.54 20.02
C SER A 68 12.67 13.04 20.15
N CYS A 69 13.10 12.12 19.28
CA CYS A 69 14.41 11.46 19.33
C CYS A 69 14.74 10.93 20.73
N ALA A 70 13.79 10.25 21.37
CA ALA A 70 13.94 9.74 22.73
C ALA A 70 13.50 8.27 22.84
N GLY A 71 14.11 7.53 23.75
CA GLY A 71 13.72 6.17 24.09
C GLY A 71 12.39 6.11 24.86
N ARG A 72 11.61 5.07 24.61
CA ARG A 72 10.35 4.75 25.30
C ARG A 72 10.47 3.41 25.99
N TYR A 73 9.98 3.35 27.23
CA TYR A 73 9.87 2.12 28.02
C TYR A 73 8.40 1.76 28.21
N ARG A 74 8.01 0.56 27.79
CA ARG A 74 6.67 -0.01 27.97
C ARG A 74 6.35 -0.13 29.47
N GLY A 75 5.09 0.13 29.83
CA GLY A 75 4.63 0.11 31.24
C GLY A 75 5.04 1.32 32.09
N ILE A 76 6.01 2.14 31.66
CA ILE A 76 6.40 3.38 32.34
C ILE A 76 5.89 4.60 31.56
N SER A 77 6.07 4.59 30.24
CA SER A 77 5.60 5.67 29.37
C SER A 77 4.08 5.61 29.19
N PRO A 78 3.40 6.76 28.96
CA PRO A 78 1.95 6.78 28.71
C PRO A 78 1.55 5.84 27.57
N ASN A 79 0.44 5.13 27.76
CA ASN A 79 -0.10 4.22 26.75
C ASN A 79 -0.64 5.00 25.53
N ARG A 80 -0.37 4.50 24.32
CA ARG A 80 -0.78 5.13 23.04
C ARG A 80 -1.97 4.43 22.37
N GLY A 81 -2.75 3.66 23.13
CA GLY A 81 -3.83 2.83 22.63
C GLY A 81 -3.33 1.59 21.87
N ASP A 82 -4.12 1.16 20.89
CA ASP A 82 -3.92 -0.06 20.08
C ASP A 82 -2.58 -0.11 19.30
N ILE A 83 -1.88 1.02 19.19
CA ILE A 83 -0.52 1.07 18.61
C ILE A 83 0.45 0.18 19.39
N ASP A 84 0.36 0.18 20.72
CA ASP A 84 1.27 -0.62 21.56
C ASP A 84 0.90 -2.11 21.53
N ASP A 85 -0.36 -2.45 21.20
CA ASP A 85 -0.90 -3.81 21.10
C ASP A 85 -0.62 -4.46 19.73
N SER A 86 -0.70 -3.68 18.65
CA SER A 86 -0.46 -4.14 17.28
C SER A 86 0.99 -4.53 16.99
N LEU A 87 1.95 -4.05 17.79
CA LEU A 87 3.38 -4.31 17.62
C LEU A 87 3.90 -5.49 18.47
N GLY A 88 3.02 -6.16 19.24
CA GLY A 88 3.37 -7.27 20.13
C GLY A 88 3.68 -6.83 21.54
#